data_AF-A0A7X4IWB5-F1
#
_entry.id   AF-A0A7X4IWB5-F1
#
_cell.length_a   1.000
_cell.length_b   1.000
_cell.length_c   1.000
_cell.angle_alpha   90.00
_cell.angle_beta   90.00
_cell.angle_gamma   90.00
#
_symmetry.space_group_name_H-M   'P 1'
#
loop_
_entity.id
_entity.type
_entity.pdbx_description
1 polymer ?
#
loop_
_entity_poly.entity_id
_entity_poly.type
_entity_poly.pdbx_seq_one_letter_code
_entity_poly.pdbx_strand_id
1 'polypeptide(L)'
;RLEAFVLGCMIMGLSGALYVSFIGYVSPWDFLPIVTFQIWTMLIVGGSANNRGALLGALIVWGVWTMSGFVISRVVPSEIQAQGGAMQAVLIGLILVVTLLIRPRGLIGEELQVSRHARS
;
A
#
# COMPACT_ATOMS: atom_id res chain seq x y z
N ARG A 1 17.51 0.59 -17.00
CA ARG A 1 16.02 0.61 -17.04
C ARG A 1 15.45 -0.80 -17.17
N LEU A 2 15.89 -1.58 -18.17
CA LEU A 2 15.52 -2.99 -18.31
C LEU A 2 15.96 -3.83 -17.09
N GLU A 3 17.18 -3.65 -16.60
CA GLU A 3 17.67 -4.38 -15.41
C GLU A 3 16.80 -4.17 -14.18
N ALA A 4 16.42 -2.91 -13.88
CA ALA A 4 15.53 -2.60 -12.76
C ALA A 4 14.13 -3.21 -12.94
N PHE A 5 13.62 -3.25 -14.17
CA PHE A 5 12.35 -3.90 -14.48
C PHE A 5 12.43 -5.42 -14.29
N VAL A 6 13.45 -6.07 -14.86
CA VAL A 6 13.67 -7.52 -14.74
C VAL A 6 13.88 -7.91 -13.28
N LEU A 7 14.66 -7.14 -12.51
CA LEU A 7 14.87 -7.36 -11.08
C LEU A 7 13.57 -7.22 -10.29
N GLY A 8 12.74 -6.23 -10.60
CA GLY A 8 11.41 -6.07 -10.01
C GLY A 8 10.50 -7.27 -10.30
N CYS A 9 10.42 -7.71 -11.55
CA CYS A 9 9.63 -8.88 -11.95
C CYS A 9 10.10 -10.17 -11.27
N MET A 10 11.42 -10.38 -11.17
CA MET A 10 11.99 -11.55 -10.48
C MET A 10 11.58 -11.56 -9.00
N ILE A 11 11.69 -10.44 -8.30
CA ILE A 11 11.30 -10.34 -6.87
C ILE A 11 9.80 -10.56 -6.69
N MET A 12 8.97 -9.92 -7.54
CA MET A 12 7.51 -10.08 -7.48
C MET A 12 7.08 -11.54 -7.73
N GLY A 13 7.64 -12.18 -8.76
CA GLY A 13 7.35 -13.58 -9.08
C GLY A 13 7.78 -14.55 -7.98
N LEU A 14 9.00 -14.36 -7.44
CA LEU A 14 9.50 -15.17 -6.33
C LEU A 14 8.65 -15.00 -5.07
N SER A 15 8.30 -13.76 -4.72
CA SER A 15 7.44 -13.48 -3.57
C SER A 15 6.08 -14.16 -3.68
N GLY A 16 5.45 -14.14 -4.87
CA GLY A 16 4.16 -14.80 -5.10
C GLY A 16 4.25 -16.32 -5.00
N ALA A 17 5.28 -16.93 -5.61
CA ALA A 17 5.50 -18.37 -5.55
C ALA A 17 5.73 -18.86 -4.11
N LEU A 18 6.53 -18.13 -3.32
CA LEU A 18 6.75 -18.43 -1.91
C LEU A 18 5.48 -18.25 -1.07
N TYR A 19 4.72 -17.18 -1.31
CA TYR A 19 3.47 -16.90 -0.58
C TYR A 19 2.44 -18.02 -0.73
N VAL A 20 2.17 -18.46 -1.96
CA VAL A 20 1.22 -19.56 -2.22
C VAL A 20 1.73 -20.87 -1.64
N SER A 21 3.04 -21.14 -1.75
CA SER A 21 3.65 -22.35 -1.19
C SER A 21 3.54 -22.41 0.34
N PHE A 22 3.59 -21.26 1.01
CA PHE A 22 3.48 -21.17 2.47
C PHE A 22 2.04 -21.35 2.96
N ILE A 23 1.07 -20.74 2.28
CA ILE A 23 -0.36 -20.83 2.69
C ILE A 23 -0.97 -22.17 2.28
N GLY A 24 -0.48 -22.80 1.20
CA GLY A 24 -0.91 -24.13 0.74
C GLY A 24 -2.32 -24.19 0.15
N TYR A 25 -3.07 -23.10 0.22
CA TYR A 25 -4.41 -22.92 -0.30
C TYR A 25 -4.61 -21.45 -0.71
N VAL A 26 -5.46 -21.22 -1.71
CA VAL A 26 -5.74 -19.89 -2.22
C VAL A 26 -7.24 -19.71 -2.30
N SER A 27 -7.79 -18.74 -1.55
CA SER A 27 -9.20 -18.41 -1.57
C SER A 27 -9.48 -17.20 -2.45
N PRO A 28 -10.64 -17.13 -3.14
CA PRO A 28 -11.09 -15.88 -3.77
C PRO A 28 -11.24 -14.72 -2.77
N TRP A 29 -11.47 -15.04 -1.49
CA TRP A 29 -11.58 -14.06 -0.41
C TRP A 29 -10.24 -13.41 -0.04
N ASP A 30 -9.10 -13.99 -0.43
CA ASP A 30 -7.77 -13.42 -0.15
C ASP A 30 -7.41 -12.28 -1.12
N PHE A 31 -8.09 -12.19 -2.26
CA PHE A 31 -7.87 -11.16 -3.29
C PHE A 31 -9.01 -10.15 -3.38
N LEU A 32 -9.61 -9.85 -2.23
CA LEU A 32 -10.62 -8.80 -2.16
C LEU A 32 -10.00 -7.47 -2.64
N PRO A 33 -10.80 -6.61 -3.32
CA PRO A 33 -10.33 -5.31 -3.82
C PRO A 33 -9.66 -4.43 -2.76
N ILE A 34 -9.93 -4.67 -1.48
CA ILE A 34 -9.30 -3.94 -0.39
C ILE A 34 -7.75 -3.98 -0.45
N VAL A 35 -7.17 -5.09 -0.91
CA VAL A 35 -5.70 -5.23 -1.00
C VAL A 35 -5.13 -4.27 -2.06
N THR A 36 -5.83 -4.08 -3.17
CA THR A 36 -5.38 -3.11 -4.18
C THR A 36 -5.56 -1.69 -3.65
N PHE A 37 -6.69 -1.35 -3.05
CA PHE A 37 -6.91 -0.04 -2.41
C PHE A 37 -5.86 0.28 -1.35
N GLN A 38 -5.41 -0.71 -0.58
CA GLN A 38 -4.31 -0.56 0.36
C GLN A 38 -3.01 -0.14 -0.32
N ILE A 39 -2.61 -0.81 -1.39
CA ILE A 39 -1.40 -0.47 -2.15
C ILE A 39 -1.54 0.93 -2.78
N TRP A 40 -2.69 1.26 -3.34
CA TRP A 40 -2.96 2.59 -3.85
C TRP A 40 -2.87 3.65 -2.75
N THR A 41 -3.39 3.36 -1.56
CA THR A 41 -3.29 4.26 -0.40
C THR A 41 -1.82 4.49 -0.02
N MET A 42 -0.99 3.44 0.02
CA MET A 42 0.45 3.57 0.25
C MET A 42 1.12 4.54 -0.73
N LEU A 43 0.78 4.43 -2.02
CA LEU A 43 1.31 5.30 -3.07
C LEU A 43 0.78 6.73 -2.98
N ILE A 44 -0.51 6.92 -2.70
CA ILE A 44 -1.15 8.24 -2.60
C ILE A 44 -0.62 9.00 -1.37
N VAL A 45 -0.49 8.31 -0.23
CA VAL A 45 0.10 8.88 0.99
C VAL A 45 1.53 9.33 0.75
N GLY A 46 2.34 8.48 0.11
CA GLY A 46 3.74 8.79 -0.18
C GLY A 46 3.96 9.87 -1.25
N GLY A 47 3.05 9.96 -2.22
CA GLY A 47 3.20 10.73 -3.44
C GLY A 47 3.79 9.88 -4.56
N SER A 48 3.05 9.75 -5.67
CA SER A 48 3.41 8.95 -6.84
C SER A 48 4.57 9.53 -7.68
N ALA A 49 4.92 10.80 -7.45
CA ALA A 49 5.88 11.55 -8.25
C ALA A 49 7.35 11.39 -7.81
N ASN A 50 7.63 10.75 -6.67
CA ASN A 50 8.98 10.54 -6.17
C ASN A 50 9.15 9.17 -5.49
N ASN A 51 10.14 8.39 -5.91
CA ASN A 51 10.41 7.04 -5.37
C ASN A 51 10.62 7.03 -3.84
N ARG A 52 11.25 8.08 -3.29
CA ARG A 52 11.45 8.22 -1.83
C ARG A 52 10.13 8.47 -1.09
N GLY A 53 9.22 9.25 -1.70
CA GLY A 53 7.89 9.50 -1.17
C GLY A 53 7.06 8.24 -1.14
N ALA A 54 7.00 7.50 -2.26
CA ALA A 54 6.31 6.22 -2.36
C ALA A 54 6.82 5.20 -1.31
N LEU A 55 8.14 5.12 -1.09
CA LEU A 55 8.72 4.21 -0.09
C LEU A 55 8.33 4.61 1.35
N LEU A 56 8.40 5.90 1.68
CA LEU A 56 7.98 6.40 3.00
C LEU A 56 6.47 6.23 3.23
N GLY A 57 5.64 6.49 2.23
CA GLY A 57 4.20 6.27 2.29
C GLY A 57 3.85 4.80 2.49
N ALA A 58 4.54 3.90 1.78
CA ALA A 58 4.39 2.46 1.98
C ALA A 58 4.76 2.05 3.41
N LEU A 59 5.88 2.51 3.95
CA LEU A 59 6.30 2.19 5.32
C LEU A 59 5.31 2.70 6.38
N ILE A 60 4.82 3.93 6.23
CA ILE A 60 3.87 4.53 7.19
C ILE A 60 2.55 3.77 7.18
N VAL A 61 1.93 3.60 6.01
CA VAL A 61 0.63 2.94 5.89
C VAL A 61 0.74 1.47 6.28
N TRP A 62 1.82 0.78 5.90
CA TRP A 62 2.09 -0.59 6.33
C TRP A 62 2.26 -0.69 7.84
N GLY A 63 2.98 0.26 8.46
CA GLY A 63 3.15 0.32 9.91
C GLY A 63 1.82 0.52 10.64
N VAL A 64 0.98 1.44 10.18
CA VAL A 64 -0.35 1.67 10.74
C VAL A 64 -1.23 0.44 10.58
N TRP A 65 -1.23 -0.19 9.40
CA TRP A 65 -2.00 -1.41 9.15
C TRP A 65 -1.55 -2.54 10.06
N THR A 66 -0.24 -2.79 10.16
CA THR A 66 0.35 -3.84 11.01
C THR A 66 0.06 -3.59 12.48
N MET A 67 0.23 -2.35 12.97
CA MET A 67 -0.10 -1.99 14.35
C MET A 67 -1.60 -2.17 14.62
N SER A 68 -2.48 -1.78 13.69
CA SER A 68 -3.92 -1.97 13.85
C SER A 68 -4.29 -3.45 13.95
N GLY A 69 -3.69 -4.32 13.13
CA GLY A 69 -3.87 -5.77 13.21
C GLY A 69 -3.34 -6.36 14.52
N PHE A 70 -2.18 -5.90 14.98
CA PHE A 70 -1.61 -6.32 16.27
C PHE A 70 -2.50 -5.92 17.45
N VAL A 71 -3.06 -4.70 17.45
CA VAL A 71 -3.98 -4.26 18.50
C VAL A 71 -5.29 -5.05 18.47
N ILE A 72 -5.86 -5.26 17.28
CA ILE A 72 -7.11 -6.04 17.12
C ILE A 72 -6.90 -7.47 17.62
N SER A 73 -5.81 -8.13 17.23
CA SER A 73 -5.50 -9.51 17.67
C SER A 73 -5.22 -9.66 19.17
N ARG A 74 -4.88 -8.58 19.88
CA ARG A 74 -4.62 -8.61 21.33
C ARG A 74 -5.83 -8.23 22.18
N VAL A 75 -6.76 -7.44 21.64
CA VAL A 75 -7.88 -6.86 22.39
C VAL A 75 -9.23 -7.50 22.03
N VAL A 76 -9.37 -8.08 20.84
CA VAL A 76 -10.67 -8.57 20.33
C VAL A 76 -10.80 -10.10 20.50
N PRO A 77 -11.89 -10.60 21.13
CA PRO A 77 -12.20 -12.03 21.24
C PRO A 77 -12.35 -12.72 19.88
N SER A 78 -12.07 -14.02 19.84
CA SER A 78 -12.00 -14.81 18.59
C SER A 78 -13.28 -14.81 17.76
N GLU A 79 -14.46 -14.60 18.35
CA GLU A 79 -15.73 -14.53 17.61
C GLU A 79 -15.87 -13.27 16.73
N ILE A 80 -15.19 -12.17 17.04
CA ILE A 80 -15.34 -10.89 16.32
C ILE A 80 -14.17 -10.62 15.36
N GLN A 81 -13.19 -11.54 15.26
CA GLN A 81 -12.07 -11.42 14.33
C GLN A 81 -12.50 -11.25 12.86
N ALA A 82 -13.65 -11.80 12.47
CA ALA A 82 -14.25 -11.59 11.15
C ALA A 82 -14.56 -10.10 10.86
N GLN A 83 -14.87 -9.30 11.87
CA GLN A 83 -15.05 -7.84 11.74
C GLN A 83 -13.72 -7.07 11.72
N GLY A 84 -12.61 -7.69 12.14
CA GLY A 84 -11.29 -7.07 12.13
C GLY A 84 -10.86 -6.64 10.73
N GLY A 85 -11.11 -7.48 9.71
CA GLY A 85 -10.84 -7.16 8.32
C GLY A 85 -11.67 -5.98 7.80
N ALA A 86 -12.96 -5.91 8.18
CA ALA A 86 -13.82 -4.78 7.84
C ALA A 86 -13.36 -3.47 8.49
N MET A 87 -12.91 -3.53 9.75
CA MET A 87 -12.41 -2.35 10.47
C MET A 87 -11.10 -1.83 9.86
N GLN A 88 -10.20 -2.73 9.45
CA GLN A 88 -9.00 -2.36 8.70
C GLN A 88 -9.35 -1.76 7.33
N ALA A 89 -10.37 -2.28 6.64
CA ALA A 89 -10.81 -1.74 5.36
C ALA A 89 -11.31 -0.28 5.51
N VAL A 90 -12.12 -0.01 6.53
CA VAL A 90 -12.57 1.34 6.88
C VAL A 90 -11.40 2.24 7.23
N LEU A 91 -10.43 1.74 8.00
CA LEU A 91 -9.23 2.49 8.38
C LEU A 91 -8.41 2.89 7.15
N ILE A 92 -8.21 1.98 6.19
CA ILE A 92 -7.51 2.29 4.93
C ILE A 92 -8.30 3.31 4.10
N GLY A 93 -9.61 3.13 3.96
CA GLY A 93 -10.47 4.10 3.28
C GLY A 93 -10.40 5.49 3.92
N LEU A 94 -10.39 5.55 5.25
CA LEU A 94 -10.24 6.80 6.00
C LEU A 94 -8.89 7.45 5.75
N ILE A 95 -7.78 6.69 5.80
CA ILE A 95 -6.44 7.20 5.49
C ILE A 95 -6.41 7.78 4.07
N LEU A 96 -6.99 7.07 3.10
CA LEU A 96 -7.06 7.52 1.72
C LEU A 96 -7.82 8.85 1.62
N VAL A 97 -9.02 8.94 2.20
CA VAL A 97 -9.85 10.17 2.17
C VAL A 97 -9.15 11.33 2.87
N VAL A 98 -8.61 11.11 4.08
CA VAL A 98 -7.89 12.14 4.85
C VAL A 98 -6.67 12.64 4.08
N THR A 99 -5.93 11.74 3.44
CA THR A 99 -4.76 12.11 2.63
C THR A 99 -5.16 12.96 1.43
N LEU A 100 -6.24 12.57 0.73
CA LEU A 100 -6.77 13.35 -0.39
C LEU A 100 -7.25 14.74 0.05
N LEU A 101 -7.84 14.86 1.24
CA LEU A 101 -8.32 16.13 1.78
C LEU A 101 -7.17 17.06 2.21
N ILE A 102 -6.12 16.53 2.86
CA ILE A 102 -5.06 17.36 3.44
C ILE A 102 -3.95 17.67 2.42
N ARG A 103 -3.61 16.73 1.54
CA ARG A 103 -2.52 16.86 0.55
C ARG A 103 -2.82 16.03 -0.71
N PRO A 104 -3.65 16.52 -1.66
CA PRO A 104 -3.95 15.80 -2.90
C PRO A 104 -2.72 15.53 -3.79
N ARG A 105 -1.55 16.12 -3.48
CA ARG A 105 -0.26 15.90 -4.15
C ARG A 105 0.69 14.94 -3.39
N GLY A 106 0.25 14.32 -2.28
CA GLY A 106 1.06 13.44 -1.42
C GLY A 106 2.00 14.18 -0.45
N LEU A 107 2.66 13.44 0.45
CA LEU A 107 3.59 13.99 1.46
C LEU A 107 4.83 14.66 0.85
N ILE A 108 5.32 14.15 -0.29
CA ILE A 108 6.47 14.70 -1.02
C ILE A 108 6.02 15.01 -2.45
N GLY A 109 5.34 16.15 -2.61
CA GLY A 109 4.78 16.59 -3.88
C GLY A 109 5.83 17.16 -4.83
N GLU A 110 5.93 16.52 -6.00
CA GLU A 110 6.36 17.03 -7.32
C GLU A 110 7.37 18.20 -7.36
N GLU A 111 8.63 17.91 -7.69
CA GLU A 111 9.41 18.88 -8.46
C GLU A 111 8.77 18.96 -9.85
N LEU A 112 8.08 20.06 -10.15
CA LEU A 112 7.73 20.41 -11.51
C LEU A 112 9.02 20.48 -12.31
N GLN A 113 9.45 19.38 -12.93
CA GLN A 113 10.41 19.43 -14.02
C GLN A 113 9.69 20.10 -15.20
N VAL A 114 9.61 21.42 -15.14
CA VAL A 114 9.35 22.26 -16.30
C VAL A 114 10.43 21.89 -17.31
N SER A 115 10.05 21.10 -18.31
CA SER A 115 10.86 20.80 -19.48
C SER A 115 11.45 22.11 -19.99
N ARG A 116 12.75 22.30 -19.78
CA ARG A 116 13.49 23.50 -20.20
C ARG A 116 13.67 23.58 -21.72
N HIS A 117 12.92 22.80 -22.50
CA HIS A 117 13.03 22.69 -23.96
C HIS A 117 11.95 23.47 -24.73
N ALA A 118 11.09 24.24 -24.05
CA ALA A 118 10.15 25.15 -24.72
C ALA A 118 10.75 26.53 -25.07
N ARG A 119 12.07 26.69 -25.00
CA ARG A 119 12.75 27.95 -25.32
C ARG A 119 14.16 27.73 -25.87
N SER A 120 14.24 27.27 -27.12
CA SER A 120 15.34 27.59 -28.04
C SER A 120 14.84 27.55 -29.47
#